data_AF-A0A9D7ZRB9-F1
#
_entry.id   AF-A0A9D7ZRB9-F1
#
_cell.length_a   1.000
_cell.length_b   1.000
_cell.length_c   1.000
_cell.angle_alpha   90.00
_cell.angle_beta   90.00
_cell.angle_gamma   90.00
#
_symmetry.space_group_name_H-M   'P 1'
#
loop_
_entity.id
_entity.type
_entity.pdbx_description
1 polymer ?
#
loop_
_entity_poly.entity_id
_entity_poly.type
_entity_poly.pdbx_seq_one_letter_code
_entity_poly.pdbx_strand_id
1 'polypeptide(L)'
;MTTLASTRPPARNNALAYNLWQLKEERIGRERRMALRAQKFIKPLPAGWWKRPVMWAVAFSFMFMARDAFATLLVQLIVKVGN
;
A
#
# COMPACT_ATOMS: atom_id res chain seq x y z
N MET A 1 47.55 22.59 -2.88
CA MET A 1 47.94 23.20 -1.60
C MET A 1 46.76 23.10 -0.65
N THR A 2 46.86 22.17 0.30
CA THR A 2 45.86 21.90 1.34
C THR A 2 46.02 22.92 2.46
N THR A 3 45.07 23.83 2.60
CA THR A 3 44.97 24.68 3.80
C THR A 3 44.45 23.81 4.95
N LEU A 4 45.38 23.26 5.75
CA LEU A 4 45.09 22.70 7.06
C LEU A 4 44.48 23.81 7.92
N ALA A 5 43.16 23.79 8.05
CA ALA A 5 42.43 24.69 8.93
C ALA A 5 42.98 24.53 10.35
N SER A 6 43.42 25.66 10.90
CA SER A 6 43.88 25.85 12.27
C SER A 6 43.00 25.11 13.29
N THR A 7 43.61 24.22 14.06
CA THR A 7 43.04 23.45 15.17
C THR A 7 42.77 24.35 16.39
N ARG A 8 41.90 25.34 16.24
CA ARG A 8 41.28 26.03 17.39
C ARG A 8 39.86 25.47 17.50
N PRO A 9 39.49 24.76 18.59
CA PRO A 9 38.11 24.33 18.75
C PRO A 9 37.24 25.59 18.71
N PRO A 10 36.20 25.66 17.86
CA PRO A 10 35.30 26.80 17.85
C PRO A 10 34.73 26.96 19.26
N ALA A 11 34.63 28.21 19.74
CA ALA A 11 34.02 28.51 21.04
C ALA A 11 32.74 27.69 21.18
N ARG A 12 32.56 27.00 22.32
CA ARG A 12 31.51 25.97 22.53
C ARG A 12 30.12 26.37 22.02
N ASN A 13 29.79 27.66 22.08
CA ASN A 13 28.54 28.23 21.57
C ASN A 13 28.42 28.17 20.04
N ASN A 14 29.50 28.39 19.30
CA ASN A 14 29.55 28.29 17.84
C ASN A 14 29.43 26.83 17.39
N ALA A 15 30.04 25.89 18.13
CA ALA A 15 29.90 24.46 17.87
C ALA A 15 28.45 23.98 18.09
N LEU A 16 27.80 24.46 19.15
CA LEU A 16 26.40 24.12 19.45
C LEU A 16 25.44 24.70 18.40
N ALA A 17 25.63 25.96 17.99
CA ALA A 17 24.84 26.57 16.92
C ALA A 17 24.99 25.81 15.59
N TYR A 18 26.21 25.41 15.25
CA TYR A 18 26.49 24.62 14.04
C TYR A 18 25.83 23.24 14.08
N ASN A 19 25.94 22.53 15.21
CA ASN A 19 25.31 21.21 15.37
C ASN A 19 23.78 21.29 15.32
N LEU A 20 23.17 22.32 15.92
CA LEU A 20 21.73 22.54 15.85
C LEU A 20 21.26 22.85 14.42
N TRP A 21 22.04 23.64 13.68
CA TRP A 21 21.78 23.91 12.27
C TRP A 21 21.85 22.62 11.44
N GLN A 22 22.90 21.82 11.62
CA GLN A 22 23.08 20.55 10.91
C GLN A 22 21.94 19.55 11.21
N LEU A 23 21.52 19.43 12.47
CA LEU A 23 20.40 18.57 12.87
C LEU A 23 19.09 19.00 12.22
N LYS A 24 18.86 20.32 12.08
CA LYS A 24 17.68 20.86 11.41
C LYS A 24 17.69 20.53 9.92
N GLU A 25 18.83 20.68 9.26
CA GLU A 25 19.00 20.36 7.85
C GLU A 25 18.75 18.87 7.56
N GLU A 26 19.27 17.99 8.42
CA GLU A 26 19.04 16.54 8.34
C GLU A 26 17.58 16.16 8.56
N ARG A 27 16.87 16.86 9.46
CA ARG A 27 15.44 16.64 9.71
C ARG A 27 14.61 16.95 8.47
N ILE A 28 14.84 18.11 7.84
CA ILE A 28 14.17 18.52 6.61
C ILE A 28 14.45 17.51 5.48
N GLY A 29 15.70 17.05 5.36
CA GLY A 29 16.08 16.02 4.40
C GLY A 29 15.41 14.66 4.65
N ARG A 30 15.16 14.29 5.92
CA ARG A 30 14.40 13.08 6.27
C ARG A 30 12.91 13.21 5.94
N GLU A 31 12.29 14.32 6.31
CA GLU A 31 10.86 14.59 6.04
C GLU A 31 10.57 14.59 4.53
N ARG A 32 11.43 15.20 3.71
CA ARG A 32 11.30 15.17 2.24
C ARG A 32 11.36 13.74 1.68
N ARG A 33 12.24 12.88 2.21
CA ARG A 33 12.35 11.48 1.77
C ARG A 33 11.15 10.64 2.20
N MET A 34 10.56 10.92 3.36
CA MET A 34 9.31 10.27 3.78
C MET A 34 8.13 10.70 2.91
N ALA A 35 8.02 12.00 2.60
CA ALA A 35 6.99 12.52 1.71
C ALA A 35 7.07 11.92 0.30
N LEU A 36 8.26 11.83 -0.28
CA LEU A 36 8.49 11.20 -1.59
C LEU A 36 8.18 9.69 -1.59
N ARG A 37 8.47 8.99 -0.49
CA ARG A 37 8.08 7.58 -0.34
C ARG A 37 6.57 7.42 -0.24
N ALA A 38 5.91 8.23 0.60
CA ALA A 38 4.45 8.21 0.73
C ALA A 38 3.76 8.45 -0.62
N GLN A 39 4.27 9.39 -1.41
CA GLN A 39 3.75 9.68 -2.74
C GLN A 39 3.93 8.52 -3.73
N LYS A 40 4.99 7.71 -3.60
CA LYS A 40 5.20 6.51 -4.43
C LYS A 40 4.26 5.35 -4.06
N PHE A 41 3.80 5.29 -2.82
CA PHE A 41 2.83 4.28 -2.36
C PHE A 41 1.38 4.67 -2.69
N ILE A 42 1.06 5.97 -2.73
CA ILE A 42 -0.27 6.47 -3.12
C ILE A 42 -0.31 6.65 -4.64
N LYS A 43 -0.05 5.58 -5.39
CA LYS A 43 -0.40 5.58 -6.82
C LYS A 43 -1.92 5.41 -6.92
N PRO A 44 -2.62 6.25 -7.71
CA PRO A 44 -4.04 6.03 -7.94
C PRO A 44 -4.22 4.64 -8.54
N LEU A 45 -5.11 3.83 -7.93
CA LEU A 45 -5.43 2.52 -8.46
C LEU A 45 -5.90 2.66 -9.92
N PRO A 46 -5.44 1.79 -10.83
CA PRO A 46 -5.82 1.89 -12.23
C PRO A 46 -7.34 1.78 -12.38
N ALA A 47 -7.90 2.63 -13.24
CA ALA A 47 -9.32 2.63 -13.55
C ALA A 47 -9.74 1.22 -14.01
N GLY A 48 -10.67 0.59 -13.29
CA GLY A 48 -11.16 -0.75 -13.59
C GLY A 48 -10.60 -1.89 -12.75
N TRP A 49 -9.79 -1.62 -11.71
CA TRP A 49 -9.35 -2.66 -10.76
C TRP A 49 -10.54 -3.44 -10.15
N TRP A 50 -11.66 -2.76 -9.90
CA TRP A 50 -12.89 -3.35 -9.37
C TRP A 50 -13.68 -4.22 -10.37
N LYS A 51 -13.41 -4.14 -11.69
CA LYS A 51 -14.19 -4.90 -12.69
C LYS A 51 -13.96 -6.40 -12.58
N ARG A 52 -12.71 -6.82 -12.33
CA ARG A 52 -12.33 -8.23 -12.21
C ARG A 52 -12.96 -8.90 -10.98
N PRO A 53 -12.85 -8.37 -9.74
CA PRO A 53 -13.45 -9.01 -8.57
C PRO A 53 -14.98 -9.04 -8.66
N VAL A 54 -15.63 -8.00 -9.21
CA VAL A 54 -17.09 -7.99 -9.39
C VAL A 54 -17.53 -9.08 -10.38
N MET A 55 -16.82 -9.24 -11.50
CA MET A 55 -17.13 -10.28 -12.49
C MET A 55 -16.99 -11.68 -11.90
N TRP A 56 -15.93 -11.93 -11.11
CA TRP A 56 -15.76 -13.19 -10.40
C TRP A 56 -16.87 -13.44 -9.38
N ALA A 57 -17.24 -12.43 -8.59
CA ALA A 57 -18.32 -12.55 -7.62
C ALA A 57 -19.66 -12.95 -8.27
N VAL A 58 -19.97 -12.33 -9.43
CA VAL A 58 -21.17 -12.66 -10.21
C VAL A 58 -21.09 -14.10 -10.75
N ALA A 59 -19.97 -14.49 -11.35
CA ALA A 59 -19.78 -15.84 -11.88
C ALA A 59 -19.92 -16.93 -10.79
N PHE A 60 -19.31 -16.71 -9.62
CA PHE A 60 -19.44 -17.62 -8.50
C PHE A 60 -20.88 -17.68 -7.98
N SER A 61 -21.56 -16.54 -7.84
CA SER A 61 -22.96 -16.52 -7.39
C SER A 61 -23.88 -17.32 -8.32
N PHE A 62 -23.73 -17.16 -9.64
CA PHE A 62 -24.47 -17.96 -10.62
C PHE A 62 -24.15 -19.45 -10.53
N MET A 63 -22.89 -19.82 -10.31
CA MET A 63 -22.48 -21.22 -10.19
C MET A 63 -23.09 -21.91 -8.95
N PHE A 64 -23.18 -21.20 -7.83
CA PHE A 64 -23.85 -21.69 -6.63
C PHE A 64 -25.37 -21.81 -6.82
N MET A 65 -26.02 -20.80 -7.40
CA MET A 65 -27.46 -20.87 -7.73
C MET A 65 -27.77 -22.02 -8.70
N ALA A 66 -26.95 -22.21 -9.74
CA ALA A 66 -27.15 -23.29 -10.70
C ALA A 66 -26.98 -24.68 -10.04
N ARG A 67 -26.04 -24.81 -9.09
CA ARG A 67 -25.86 -26.04 -8.32
C ARG A 67 -27.09 -26.35 -7.45
N ASP A 68 -27.63 -25.37 -6.76
CA ASP A 68 -28.80 -25.56 -5.89
C ASP A 68 -30.07 -25.86 -6.72
N ALA A 69 -30.23 -25.19 -7.87
CA ALA A 69 -31.28 -25.51 -8.83
C ALA A 69 -31.13 -26.94 -9.41
N PHE A 70 -29.90 -27.39 -9.68
CA PHE A 70 -29.66 -28.75 -10.15
C PHE A 70 -29.95 -29.81 -9.08
N ALA A 71 -29.56 -29.57 -7.82
CA ALA A 71 -29.83 -30.46 -6.70
C ALA A 71 -31.34 -30.60 -6.45
N THR A 72 -32.09 -29.49 -6.51
CA THR A 72 -33.56 -29.52 -6.37
C THR A 72 -34.24 -30.27 -7.52
N LEU A 73 -33.78 -30.10 -8.76
CA LEU A 73 -34.28 -30.87 -9.91
C LEU A 73 -34.00 -32.37 -9.79
N LEU A 74 -32.83 -32.77 -9.29
CA LEU A 74 -32.50 -34.17 -9.03
C LEU A 74 -33.43 -34.78 -7.97
N VAL A 75 -33.68 -34.06 -6.87
CA VAL A 75 -34.60 -34.52 -5.83
C VAL A 75 -36.01 -34.65 -6.40
N GLN A 76 -36.50 -33.67 -7.17
CA GLN A 76 -37.80 -33.76 -7.82
C GLN A 76 -37.90 -34.95 -8.79
N LEU A 77 -36.84 -35.24 -9.54
CA LEU A 77 -36.78 -36.39 -10.44
C LEU A 77 -36.85 -37.71 -9.67
N ILE A 78 -36.05 -37.84 -8.59
CA ILE A 78 -36.05 -39.04 -7.74
C ILE A 78 -37.43 -39.25 -7.09
N VAL A 79 -38.06 -38.20 -6.56
CA VAL A 79 -39.39 -38.27 -5.95
C VAL A 79 -40.46 -38.66 -6.99
N LYS A 80 -40.40 -38.13 -8.21
CA LYS A 80 -41.34 -38.48 -9.28
C LYS A 80 -41.17 -39.90 -9.83
N VAL A 81 -39.96 -40.46 -9.78
CA VAL A 81 -39.69 -41.82 -10.27
C VAL A 81 -39.94 -42.86 -9.18
N GLY A 82 -39.74 -42.51 -7.91
CA GLY A 82 -39.96 -43.40 -6.78
C GLY A 82 -41.41 -43.51 -6.29
N ASN A 83 -42.33 -42.70 -6.85
CA ASN A 83 -43.75 -42.66 -6.53
C ASN A 83 -44.58 -43.01 -7.77
#